data_AF-X1RY23-F1
#
_entry.id   AF-X1RY23-F1
#
_cell.length_a   1.000
_cell.length_b   1.000
_cell.length_c   1.000
_cell.angle_alpha   90.00
_cell.angle_beta   90.00
_cell.angle_gamma   90.00
#
_symmetry.space_group_name_H-M   'P 1'
#
loop_
_entity.id
_entity.type
_entity.pdbx_description
1 polymer ?
#
loop_
_entity_poly.entity_id
_entity_poly.type
_entity_poly.pdbx_seq_one_letter_code
_entity_poly.pdbx_strand_id
1 'polypeptide(L)'
;MAKLLALPSTAIIDGFKGTIDFYVHRGIPCARAWPKSPGKARSPAVMAQWPFFAYASKEWSHLSPIVQEAYNSLATNSGLSGRDMQVRAYLTGLYRYPTP
;
A
#
# COMPACT_ATOMS: atom_id res chain seq x y z
N MET A 1 9.65 15.25 13.95
CA MET A 1 8.77 15.81 12.91
C MET A 1 8.63 17.29 13.21
N ALA A 2 8.98 18.16 12.27
CA ALA A 2 8.80 19.61 12.39
C ALA A 2 7.52 20.02 11.67
N LYS A 3 6.72 20.89 12.28
CA LYS A 3 5.55 21.50 11.64
C LYS A 3 6.00 22.75 10.89
N LEU A 4 5.47 22.94 9.70
CA LEU A 4 5.75 24.10 8.85
C LEU A 4 4.50 24.96 8.76
N LEU A 5 4.70 26.27 8.55
CA LEU A 5 3.60 27.21 8.29
C LEU A 5 2.97 26.97 6.92
N ALA A 6 3.77 26.51 5.95
CA ALA A 6 3.34 26.17 4.59
C ALA A 6 4.20 25.04 4.02
N LEU A 7 3.69 24.32 3.02
CA LEU A 7 4.47 23.32 2.30
C LEU A 7 5.43 24.04 1.33
N PRO A 8 6.73 23.66 1.28
CA PRO A 8 7.67 24.26 0.33
C PRO A 8 7.30 23.96 -1.12
N SER A 9 7.86 24.73 -2.06
CA SER A 9 7.69 24.47 -3.49
C SER A 9 8.31 23.13 -3.90
N THR A 10 7.81 22.53 -4.98
CA THR A 10 8.28 21.24 -5.50
C THR A 10 9.79 21.23 -5.73
N ALA A 11 10.36 22.33 -6.24
CA ALA A 11 11.81 22.46 -6.47
C ALA A 11 12.64 22.30 -5.17
N ILE A 12 12.15 22.83 -4.05
CA ILE A 12 12.81 22.66 -2.74
C ILE A 12 12.65 21.21 -2.27
N ILE A 13 11.45 20.65 -2.38
CA ILE A 13 11.17 19.26 -1.97
C ILE A 13 12.08 18.28 -2.72
N ASP A 14 12.19 18.45 -4.03
CA ASP A 14 13.03 17.61 -4.89
C ASP A 14 14.51 17.76 -4.56
N GLY A 15 14.97 18.98 -4.23
CA GLY A 15 16.35 19.25 -3.83
C GLY A 15 16.79 18.54 -2.55
N PHE A 16 15.85 18.21 -1.66
CA PHE A 16 16.12 17.50 -0.40
C PHE A 16 15.74 16.01 -0.43
N LYS A 17 15.36 15.47 -1.60
CA LYS A 17 14.99 14.07 -1.77
C LYS A 17 16.11 13.15 -1.24
N GLY A 18 15.74 12.19 -0.40
CA GLY A 18 16.69 11.29 0.27
C GLY A 18 17.22 11.81 1.61
N THR A 19 17.00 13.08 1.95
CA THR A 19 17.47 13.70 3.21
C THR A 19 16.32 14.22 4.08
N ILE A 20 15.41 15.01 3.51
CA ILE A 20 14.22 15.54 4.20
C ILE A 20 12.97 15.18 3.41
N ASP A 21 12.01 14.58 4.11
CA ASP A 21 10.69 14.23 3.57
C ASP A 21 9.69 15.33 3.98
N PHE A 22 9.17 16.04 2.98
CA PHE A 22 8.14 17.06 3.11
C PHE A 22 6.78 16.48 2.72
N TYR A 23 5.81 16.57 3.62
CA TYR A 23 4.51 15.95 3.42
C TYR A 23 3.41 16.66 4.21
N VAL A 24 2.16 16.42 3.85
CA VAL A 24 0.99 16.96 4.58
C VAL A 24 0.43 15.86 5.48
N HIS A 25 0.38 16.12 6.78
CA HIS A 25 -0.24 15.23 7.75
C HIS A 25 -1.49 15.88 8.35
N ARG A 26 -2.66 15.32 8.05
CA ARG A 26 -3.95 15.83 8.53
C ARG A 26 -4.13 17.35 8.26
N GLY A 27 -3.75 17.79 7.06
CA GLY A 27 -3.80 19.19 6.65
C GLY A 27 -2.66 20.07 7.14
N ILE A 28 -1.74 19.54 7.96
CA ILE A 28 -0.59 20.31 8.48
C ILE A 28 0.65 20.00 7.63
N PRO A 29 1.29 21.00 7.02
CA PRO A 29 2.58 20.82 6.36
C PRO A 29 3.65 20.43 7.37
N CYS A 30 4.40 19.37 7.07
CA CYS A 30 5.39 18.78 7.95
C CYS A 30 6.70 18.48 7.21
N ALA A 31 7.81 18.52 7.95
CA ALA A 31 9.10 18.01 7.53
C ALA A 31 9.60 16.94 8.51
N ARG A 32 10.24 15.90 8.00
CA ARG A 32 10.95 14.90 8.80
C ARG A 32 12.24 14.45 8.12
N ALA A 33 13.14 13.84 8.87
CA ALA A 33 14.25 13.12 8.28
C ALA A 33 13.73 12.04 7.33
N TRP A 34 14.38 11.88 6.17
CA TRP A 34 13.96 10.91 5.16
C TRP A 34 13.80 9.52 5.78
N PRO A 35 12.69 8.81 5.52
CA PRO A 35 12.49 7.47 6.05
C PRO A 35 13.65 6.57 5.65
N LYS A 36 14.37 6.05 6.64
CA LYS A 36 15.38 5.02 6.39
C LYS A 36 14.67 3.72 6.06
N SER A 37 15.11 3.04 5.01
CA SER A 37 14.66 1.67 4.76
C SER A 37 14.95 0.83 6.02
N PRO A 38 14.01 0.01 6.51
CA PRO A 38 14.21 -0.83 7.70
C PRO A 38 15.28 -1.92 7.51
N GLY A 39 15.98 -1.94 6.37
CA GLY A 39 16.97 -2.96 6.03
C GLY A 39 16.33 -4.24 5.50
N LYS A 40 17.14 -5.32 5.45
CA LYS A 40 16.71 -6.64 4.97
C LYS A 40 15.85 -7.39 5.99
N ALA A 41 16.03 -7.14 7.28
CA ALA A 41 15.30 -7.82 8.33
C ALA A 41 13.89 -7.23 8.47
N ARG A 42 12.87 -8.03 8.16
CA ARG A 42 11.47 -7.73 8.51
C ARG A 42 11.12 -8.44 9.80
N SER A 43 10.06 -7.99 10.47
CA SER A 43 9.59 -8.67 11.68
C SER A 43 9.19 -10.13 11.35
N PRO A 44 9.33 -11.06 12.30
CA PRO A 44 8.91 -12.45 12.09
C PRO A 44 7.47 -12.58 11.60
N ALA A 45 6.57 -11.75 12.11
CA ALA A 45 5.17 -11.71 11.68
C ALA A 45 4.99 -11.32 10.21
N VAL A 46 5.79 -10.37 9.70
CA VAL A 46 5.74 -9.99 8.27
C VAL A 46 6.28 -11.12 7.39
N MET A 47 7.39 -11.74 7.80
CA MET A 47 7.99 -12.85 7.04
C MET A 47 7.07 -14.07 6.98
N ALA A 48 6.35 -14.36 8.07
CA ALA A 48 5.36 -15.44 8.11
C ALA A 48 4.22 -15.26 7.09
N GLN A 49 3.92 -14.02 6.66
CA GLN A 49 2.89 -13.75 5.64
C GLN A 49 3.39 -13.94 4.20
N TRP A 50 4.70 -13.96 3.96
CA TRP A 50 5.26 -14.00 2.60
C TRP A 50 4.82 -15.21 1.77
N PRO A 51 4.79 -16.45 2.30
CA PRO A 51 4.34 -17.60 1.52
C PRO A 51 2.89 -17.46 1.05
N PHE A 52 2.01 -16.95 1.91
CA PHE A 52 0.59 -16.76 1.59
C PHE A 52 0.38 -15.67 0.54
N PHE A 53 1.09 -14.54 0.68
CA PHE A 53 1.06 -13.47 -0.32
C PHE A 53 1.60 -13.98 -1.67
N ALA A 54 2.77 -14.64 -1.66
CA ALA A 54 3.40 -15.17 -2.87
C ALA A 54 2.50 -16.18 -3.59
N TYR A 55 1.86 -17.08 -2.83
CA TYR A 55 0.90 -18.04 -3.35
C TYR A 55 -0.29 -17.33 -4.01
N ALA A 56 -1.01 -16.47 -3.29
CA ALA A 56 -2.19 -15.78 -3.80
C ALA A 56 -1.85 -14.94 -5.04
N SER A 57 -0.72 -14.22 -4.99
CA SER A 57 -0.23 -13.39 -6.06
C SER A 57 0.08 -14.20 -7.33
N LYS A 58 0.63 -15.42 -7.20
CA LYS A 58 0.89 -16.32 -8.33
C LYS A 58 -0.42 -16.91 -8.86
N GLU A 59 -1.35 -17.23 -7.99
CA GLU A 59 -2.59 -17.90 -8.35
C GLU A 59 -3.49 -17.06 -9.27
N TRP A 60 -3.34 -15.73 -9.28
CA TRP A 60 -4.03 -14.84 -10.21
C TRP A 60 -4.00 -15.33 -11.67
N SER A 61 -2.85 -15.79 -12.17
CA SER A 61 -2.72 -16.27 -13.55
C SER A 61 -3.37 -17.63 -13.81
N HIS A 62 -3.76 -18.36 -12.75
CA HIS A 62 -4.45 -19.64 -12.85
C HIS A 62 -5.97 -19.51 -12.70
N LEU A 63 -6.46 -18.35 -12.25
CA LEU A 63 -7.89 -18.10 -12.15
C LEU A 63 -8.53 -18.08 -13.53
N SER A 64 -9.75 -18.61 -13.63
CA SER A 64 -10.53 -18.51 -14.85
C SER A 64 -10.78 -17.04 -15.21
N PRO A 65 -10.93 -16.70 -16.51
CA PRO A 65 -11.21 -15.33 -16.92
C PRO A 65 -12.43 -14.73 -16.23
N ILE A 66 -13.47 -15.55 -15.98
CA ILE A 66 -14.70 -15.12 -15.28
C ILE A 66 -14.39 -14.67 -13.85
N VAL A 67 -13.52 -15.39 -13.14
CA VAL A 67 -13.13 -15.05 -11.76
C VAL A 67 -12.24 -13.80 -11.75
N GLN A 68 -11.31 -13.68 -12.70
CA GLN A 68 -10.50 -12.47 -12.85
C GLN A 68 -11.38 -11.24 -13.10
N GLU A 69 -12.38 -11.38 -13.96
CA GLU A 69 -13.32 -10.30 -14.28
C GLU A 69 -14.18 -9.89 -13.09
N ALA A 70 -14.64 -10.85 -12.29
CA ALA A 70 -15.36 -10.55 -11.05
C ALA A 70 -14.52 -9.72 -10.08
N TYR A 71 -13.23 -10.02 -9.94
CA TYR A 71 -12.31 -9.24 -9.12
C TYR A 71 -11.99 -7.86 -9.72
N ASN A 72 -11.87 -7.75 -11.05
CA ASN A 72 -11.69 -6.46 -11.73
C ASN A 72 -12.91 -5.56 -11.51
N SER A 73 -14.11 -6.12 -11.67
CA SER A 73 -15.37 -5.44 -11.40
C SER A 73 -15.44 -4.96 -9.94
N LEU A 74 -15.04 -5.80 -8.99
CA LEU A 74 -14.97 -5.45 -7.56
C LEU A 74 -13.96 -4.33 -7.27
N ALA A 75 -12.88 -4.22 -8.06
CA ALA A 75 -11.84 -3.21 -7.89
C ALA A 75 -12.22 -1.82 -8.46
N THR A 76 -13.37 -1.71 -9.12
CA THR A 76 -13.86 -0.46 -9.72
C THR A 76 -13.90 0.67 -8.69
N ASN A 77 -13.32 1.83 -9.03
CA ASN A 77 -13.23 3.03 -8.19
C ASN A 77 -12.49 2.87 -6.84
N SER A 78 -11.77 1.77 -6.61
CA SER A 78 -11.03 1.57 -5.36
C SER A 78 -9.56 2.00 -5.43
N GLY A 79 -9.03 2.28 -6.63
CA GLY A 79 -7.59 2.50 -6.87
C GLY A 79 -6.73 1.25 -6.72
N LEU A 80 -7.33 0.05 -6.68
CA LEU A 80 -6.65 -1.24 -6.62
C LEU A 80 -6.87 -2.01 -7.93
N SER A 81 -6.03 -3.00 -8.21
CA SER A 81 -6.27 -3.95 -9.30
C SER A 81 -7.16 -5.12 -8.85
N GLY A 82 -7.73 -5.88 -9.79
CA GLY A 82 -8.43 -7.12 -9.47
C GLY A 82 -7.52 -8.13 -8.76
N ARG A 83 -6.23 -8.18 -9.12
CA ARG A 83 -5.24 -9.00 -8.40
C ARG A 83 -5.08 -8.58 -6.95
N ASP A 84 -5.02 -7.27 -6.67
CA ASP A 84 -4.93 -6.78 -5.30
C ASP A 84 -6.17 -7.14 -4.48
N MET A 85 -7.36 -7.08 -5.12
CA MET A 85 -8.61 -7.53 -4.50
C MET A 85 -8.60 -9.03 -4.21
N GLN A 86 -8.08 -9.86 -5.12
CA GLN A 86 -7.93 -11.29 -4.90
C GLN A 86 -6.95 -11.62 -3.78
N VAL A 87 -5.79 -10.96 -3.74
CA VAL A 87 -4.80 -11.16 -2.67
C VAL A 87 -5.40 -10.73 -1.32
N ARG A 88 -6.13 -9.61 -1.28
CA ARG A 88 -6.85 -9.16 -0.09
C ARG A 88 -7.92 -10.17 0.36
N ALA A 89 -8.70 -10.68 -0.59
CA ALA A 89 -9.72 -11.71 -0.35
C ALA A 89 -9.11 -12.94 0.31
N TYR A 90 -7.99 -13.41 -0.23
CA TYR A 90 -7.28 -14.58 0.28
C TYR A 90 -6.69 -14.36 1.67
N LEU A 91 -6.03 -13.22 1.91
CA LEU A 91 -5.30 -12.98 3.16
C LEU A 91 -6.22 -12.56 4.32
N THR A 92 -7.26 -11.79 4.03
CA THR A 92 -8.04 -11.11 5.08
C THR A 92 -9.55 -11.24 4.92
N GLY A 93 -10.03 -11.84 3.83
CA GLY A 93 -11.43 -11.82 3.43
C GLY A 93 -11.83 -10.50 2.74
N LEU A 94 -12.86 -10.56 1.90
CA LEU A 94 -13.44 -9.37 1.24
C LEU A 94 -14.41 -8.63 2.15
N TYR A 95 -15.19 -9.38 2.92
CA TYR A 95 -16.24 -8.86 3.78
C TYR A 95 -15.90 -9.14 5.24
N ARG A 96 -16.12 -8.15 6.10
CA ARG A 96 -16.08 -8.35 7.55
C ARG A 96 -17.49 -8.62 8.03
N TYR A 97 -17.69 -9.72 8.74
CA TYR A 97 -18.96 -10.03 9.40
C TYR A 97 -19.16 -9.12 10.64
N PRO A 98 -20.39 -8.72 10.98
CA PRO A 98 -21.61 -8.89 10.20
C PRO A 98 -21.58 -8.00 8.96
N THR A 99 -21.89 -8.58 7.81
CA THR A 99 -22.24 -7.80 6.63
C THR A 99 -23.56 -7.07 6.89
N PRO A 100 -23.75 -5.84 6.40
CA PRO A 100 -25.04 -5.16 6.46
C PRO A 100 -26.18 -6.01 5.89
#